data_AF-A0A0R3TKS3-F1
#
_entry.id   AF-A0A0R3TKS3-F1
#
_cell.length_a   1.000
_cell.length_b   1.000
_cell.length_c   1.000
_cell.angle_alpha   90.00
_cell.angle_beta   90.00
_cell.angle_gamma   90.00
#
_symmetry.space_group_name_H-M   'P 1'
#
loop_
_entity.id
_entity.type
_entity.pdbx_description
1 polymer ?
#
loop_
_entity_poly.entity_id
_entity_poly.type
_entity_poly.pdbx_seq_one_letter_code
_entity_poly.pdbx_strand_id
1 'polypeptide(L)'
;MENSIQPKCCKHHRSFDICNLDNDSSISAKLDVQWNINLCTKLQALNEDLTILGLKPFFRKSDSFIPTIDLNALTSAFSKLFERHIQSLNSRGGFDEAISRIKAELEYSRTMHERCKEELHSVQCSLSQSKEREHRIEAEITDLSNQIRKLKDSIRRLESDFQIRNTQFQHEILKLQKENGTLRARFINHLKKPMASTRRPLIPSQPCTENTKSELDLARCTVDHLLARENELFHENRDNDGFQDLEPEETSLDGSSECATSSSSDESTYEGRFTHNLSMASSGSQMGPELEEKLEGCRLRSTQCDEELNKSNDKLSELDSLDMTGEMSSTQRETETDHSEV
;
A
#
# COMPACT_ATOMS: atom_id res chain seq x y z
N MET A 1 -59.26 21.59 -99.34
CA MET A 1 -58.42 20.38 -99.45
C MET A 1 -57.48 20.40 -98.26
N GLU A 2 -57.98 19.87 -97.14
CA GLU A 2 -57.29 19.76 -95.86
C GLU A 2 -56.61 18.39 -95.79
N ASN A 3 -55.29 18.36 -95.60
CA ASN A 3 -54.56 17.14 -95.26
C ASN A 3 -54.20 17.21 -93.78
N SER A 4 -55.12 16.72 -92.94
CA SER A 4 -54.93 16.53 -91.50
C SER A 4 -54.14 15.24 -91.25
N ILE A 5 -52.88 15.38 -90.84
CA ILE A 5 -52.04 14.27 -90.39
C ILE A 5 -52.42 13.99 -88.93
N GLN A 6 -53.30 13.02 -88.70
CA GLN A 6 -53.52 12.45 -87.37
C GLN A 6 -52.33 11.55 -86.98
N PRO A 7 -51.68 11.77 -85.83
CA PRO A 7 -50.83 10.75 -85.24
C PRO A 7 -51.73 9.66 -84.64
N LYS A 8 -51.61 8.42 -85.16
CA LYS A 8 -52.19 7.23 -84.53
C LYS A 8 -51.57 7.04 -83.14
N CYS A 9 -52.23 7.58 -82.13
CA CYS A 9 -51.96 7.30 -80.72
C CYS A 9 -52.46 5.87 -80.43
N CYS A 10 -51.59 4.88 -80.61
CA CYS A 10 -51.82 3.54 -80.10
C CYS A 10 -51.68 3.56 -78.57
N LYS A 11 -52.76 3.88 -77.86
CA LYS A 11 -52.88 3.62 -76.42
C LYS A 11 -52.90 2.11 -76.19
N HIS A 12 -51.73 1.51 -76.02
CA HIS A 12 -51.63 0.18 -75.42
C HIS A 12 -51.78 0.33 -73.91
N HIS A 13 -53.03 0.32 -73.42
CA HIS A 13 -53.28 0.00 -72.02
C HIS A 13 -52.91 -1.47 -71.82
N ARG A 14 -51.75 -1.72 -71.20
CA ARG A 14 -51.48 -3.02 -70.57
C ARG A 14 -51.87 -2.91 -69.11
N SER A 15 -52.93 -3.62 -68.74
CA SER A 15 -53.27 -3.93 -67.36
C SER A 15 -52.13 -4.77 -66.76
N PHE A 16 -51.66 -4.37 -65.58
CA PHE A 16 -50.77 -5.20 -64.78
C PHE A 16 -51.64 -6.12 -63.94
N ASP A 17 -51.71 -7.40 -64.30
CA ASP A 17 -52.15 -8.43 -63.35
C ASP A 17 -50.98 -8.71 -62.42
N ILE A 18 -51.10 -8.26 -61.17
CA ILE A 18 -50.20 -8.65 -60.07
C ILE A 18 -50.54 -10.11 -59.76
N CYS A 19 -49.82 -11.05 -60.37
CA CYS A 19 -50.02 -12.46 -60.10
C CYS A 19 -49.49 -12.86 -58.72
N ASN A 20 -50.20 -13.83 -58.14
CA ASN A 20 -50.00 -14.47 -56.85
C ASN A 20 -48.56 -15.01 -56.66
N LEU A 21 -47.95 -14.72 -55.51
CA LEU A 21 -46.54 -14.99 -55.17
C LEU A 21 -46.20 -16.47 -54.89
N ASP A 22 -47.15 -17.40 -54.98
CA ASP A 22 -47.01 -18.78 -54.49
C ASP A 22 -46.82 -19.86 -55.57
N ASN A 23 -46.73 -19.49 -56.85
CA ASN A 23 -46.53 -20.47 -57.93
C ASN A 23 -45.18 -20.28 -58.62
N ASP A 24 -44.38 -21.36 -58.68
CA ASP A 24 -43.12 -21.55 -59.44
C ASP A 24 -43.26 -21.35 -60.97
N SER A 25 -44.32 -20.72 -61.45
CA SER A 25 -44.44 -20.28 -62.83
C SER A 25 -43.59 -19.03 -63.03
N SER A 26 -42.57 -19.14 -63.89
CA SER A 26 -41.72 -18.05 -64.37
C SER A 26 -42.53 -17.06 -65.24
N ILE A 27 -43.49 -16.34 -64.65
CA ILE A 27 -44.16 -15.22 -65.30
C ILE A 27 -43.22 -14.02 -65.18
N SER A 28 -42.31 -13.90 -66.16
CA SER A 28 -41.54 -12.68 -66.36
C SER A 28 -42.50 -11.59 -66.84
N ALA A 29 -42.90 -10.70 -65.92
CA ALA A 29 -43.58 -9.47 -66.27
C ALA A 29 -42.62 -8.60 -67.11
N LYS A 30 -42.75 -8.69 -68.44
CA LYS A 30 -41.98 -7.87 -69.39
C LYS A 30 -42.55 -6.45 -69.39
N LEU A 31 -41.85 -5.56 -68.70
CA LEU A 31 -42.12 -4.13 -68.75
C LEU A 31 -41.66 -3.57 -70.09
N ASP A 32 -42.59 -3.01 -70.86
CA ASP A 32 -42.32 -2.36 -72.14
C ASP A 32 -41.98 -0.88 -71.86
N VAL A 33 -40.71 -0.63 -71.56
CA VAL A 33 -40.18 0.70 -71.26
C VAL A 33 -39.54 1.26 -72.52
N GLN A 34 -39.73 2.55 -72.80
CA GLN A 34 -38.92 3.23 -73.80
C GLN A 34 -37.49 3.33 -73.27
N TRP A 35 -36.66 2.37 -73.67
CA TRP A 35 -35.28 2.23 -73.19
C TRP A 35 -34.43 3.41 -73.66
N ASN A 36 -34.18 4.34 -72.75
CA ASN A 36 -33.13 5.35 -72.93
C ASN A 36 -31.77 4.70 -72.59
N ILE A 37 -30.73 5.03 -73.36
CA ILE A 37 -29.34 4.62 -73.12
C ILE A 37 -28.93 4.89 -71.67
N ASN A 38 -29.29 6.06 -71.12
CA ASN A 38 -28.99 6.44 -69.73
C ASN A 38 -29.64 5.49 -68.71
N LEU A 39 -30.90 5.10 -68.93
CA LEU A 39 -31.59 4.14 -68.06
C LEU A 39 -30.92 2.76 -68.10
N CYS A 40 -30.52 2.31 -69.29
CA CYS A 40 -29.82 1.03 -69.45
C CYS A 40 -28.47 1.04 -68.73
N THR A 41 -27.69 2.11 -68.86
CA THR A 41 -26.40 2.26 -68.18
C THR A 41 -26.56 2.26 -66.66
N LYS A 42 -27.56 2.97 -66.13
CA LYS A 42 -27.83 2.98 -64.67
C LYS A 42 -28.29 1.63 -64.14
N LEU A 43 -29.15 0.93 -64.87
CA LEU A 43 -29.61 -0.40 -64.48
C LEU A 43 -28.49 -1.43 -64.57
N GLN A 44 -27.61 -1.31 -65.56
CA GLN A 44 -26.42 -2.15 -65.67
C GLN A 44 -25.44 -1.92 -64.53
N ALA A 45 -25.15 -0.66 -64.17
CA ALA A 45 -24.32 -0.34 -63.01
C ALA A 45 -24.92 -0.90 -61.71
N LEU A 46 -26.22 -0.72 -61.48
CA LEU A 46 -26.90 -1.30 -60.32
C LEU A 46 -26.82 -2.84 -60.31
N ASN A 47 -26.90 -3.47 -61.48
CA ASN A 47 -26.80 -4.92 -61.62
C ASN A 47 -25.38 -5.41 -61.27
N GLU A 48 -24.35 -4.66 -61.67
CA GLU A 48 -22.95 -4.91 -61.31
C GLU A 48 -22.75 -4.77 -59.80
N ASP A 49 -23.26 -3.68 -59.18
CA ASP A 49 -23.20 -3.47 -57.72
C ASP A 49 -23.87 -4.61 -56.94
N LEU A 50 -25.06 -5.05 -57.37
CA LEU A 50 -25.75 -6.18 -56.74
C LEU A 50 -24.98 -7.49 -56.93
N THR A 51 -24.33 -7.67 -58.08
CA THR A 51 -23.53 -8.87 -58.37
C THR A 51 -22.25 -8.91 -57.53
N ILE A 52 -21.59 -7.77 -57.30
CA ILE A 52 -20.44 -7.65 -56.37
C ILE A 52 -20.86 -8.08 -54.96
N LEU A 53 -22.08 -7.75 -54.55
CA LEU A 53 -22.67 -8.20 -53.28
C LEU A 53 -23.13 -9.68 -53.31
N GLY A 54 -22.89 -10.43 -54.39
CA GLY A 54 -23.29 -11.83 -54.55
C GLY A 54 -24.80 -12.04 -54.74
N LEU A 55 -25.52 -11.01 -55.19
CA LEU A 55 -26.95 -11.07 -55.50
C LEU A 55 -27.17 -11.37 -56.99
N LYS A 56 -28.31 -11.98 -57.33
CA LYS A 56 -28.60 -12.42 -58.70
C LYS A 56 -28.85 -11.19 -59.60
N PRO A 57 -28.24 -11.13 -60.79
CA PRO A 57 -28.52 -10.05 -61.73
C PRO A 57 -29.96 -10.12 -62.24
N PHE A 58 -30.62 -8.97 -62.26
CA PHE A 58 -32.03 -8.81 -62.65
C PHE A 58 -32.17 -8.19 -64.04
N PHE A 59 -31.17 -7.46 -64.51
CA PHE A 59 -31.15 -6.83 -65.83
C PHE A 59 -30.33 -7.67 -66.80
N ARG A 60 -30.91 -8.04 -67.95
CA ARG A 60 -30.22 -8.76 -69.02
C ARG A 60 -30.39 -8.05 -70.35
N LYS A 61 -29.26 -7.78 -71.00
CA LYS A 61 -29.21 -7.30 -72.38
C LYS A 61 -28.99 -8.52 -73.28
N SER A 62 -30.06 -9.02 -73.89
CA SER A 62 -29.97 -10.09 -74.89
C SER A 62 -29.46 -9.52 -76.22
N ASP A 63 -28.84 -10.37 -77.06
CA ASP A 63 -28.37 -10.00 -78.41
C ASP A 63 -29.49 -9.44 -79.31
N SER A 64 -30.74 -9.72 -78.95
CA SER A 64 -31.96 -9.24 -79.62
C SER A 64 -32.41 -7.85 -79.15
N PHE A 65 -31.54 -6.85 -79.08
CA PHE A 65 -31.80 -5.39 -78.93
C PHE A 65 -32.84 -4.87 -77.89
N ILE A 66 -33.51 -5.73 -77.13
CA ILE A 66 -34.59 -5.38 -76.20
C ILE A 66 -34.11 -5.77 -74.80
N PRO A 67 -33.73 -4.79 -73.96
CA PRO A 67 -33.39 -5.05 -72.58
C PRO A 67 -34.58 -5.69 -71.82
N THR A 68 -34.28 -6.67 -70.97
CA THR A 68 -35.29 -7.33 -70.14
C THR A 68 -34.95 -7.20 -68.67
N ILE A 69 -35.98 -6.97 -67.86
CA ILE A 69 -35.90 -6.95 -66.39
C ILE A 69 -36.65 -8.16 -65.86
N ASP A 70 -35.96 -8.96 -65.05
CA ASP A 70 -36.57 -9.98 -64.21
C ASP A 70 -36.98 -9.34 -62.88
N LEU A 71 -38.25 -8.96 -62.77
CA LEU A 71 -38.79 -8.33 -61.55
C LEU A 71 -38.72 -9.26 -60.33
N ASN A 72 -38.77 -10.57 -60.52
CA ASN A 72 -38.65 -11.52 -59.41
C ASN A 72 -37.20 -11.59 -58.91
N ALA A 73 -36.22 -11.58 -59.83
CA ALA A 73 -34.81 -11.48 -59.45
C ALA A 73 -34.49 -10.13 -58.77
N LEU A 74 -35.05 -9.03 -59.28
CA LEU A 74 -34.92 -7.70 -58.69
C LEU A 74 -35.48 -7.66 -57.27
N THR A 75 -36.73 -8.13 -57.10
CA THR A 75 -37.41 -8.17 -55.81
C THR A 75 -36.65 -9.06 -54.82
N SER A 76 -36.21 -10.24 -55.25
CA SER A 76 -35.41 -11.15 -54.41
C SER A 76 -34.07 -10.55 -54.01
N ALA A 77 -33.37 -9.87 -54.93
CA ALA A 77 -32.10 -9.21 -54.64
C ALA A 77 -32.27 -8.09 -53.60
N PHE A 78 -33.28 -7.23 -53.75
CA PHE A 78 -33.57 -6.18 -52.79
C PHE A 78 -34.03 -6.72 -51.43
N SER A 79 -34.88 -7.74 -51.39
CA SER A 79 -35.28 -8.37 -50.13
C SER A 79 -34.06 -8.92 -49.35
N LYS A 80 -33.14 -9.61 -50.04
CA LYS A 80 -31.90 -10.10 -49.42
C LYS A 80 -30.97 -8.96 -48.97
N LEU A 81 -30.89 -7.89 -49.73
CA LEU A 81 -30.12 -6.71 -49.35
C LEU A 81 -30.67 -6.07 -48.08
N PHE A 82 -31.99 -5.88 -47.99
CA PHE A 82 -32.63 -5.36 -46.79
C PHE A 82 -32.45 -6.27 -45.58
N GLU A 83 -32.59 -7.59 -45.77
CA GLU A 83 -32.38 -8.56 -44.70
C GLU A 83 -30.94 -8.48 -44.17
N ARG A 84 -29.94 -8.45 -45.05
CA ARG A 84 -28.52 -8.25 -44.67
C ARG A 84 -28.29 -6.92 -43.97
N HIS A 85 -28.93 -5.84 -44.43
CA HIS A 85 -28.81 -4.53 -43.80
C HIS A 85 -29.38 -4.54 -42.38
N ILE A 86 -30.56 -5.13 -42.18
CA ILE A 86 -31.18 -5.27 -40.86
C ILE A 86 -30.30 -6.15 -39.94
N GLN A 87 -29.78 -7.28 -40.45
CA GLN A 87 -28.86 -8.13 -39.70
C GLN A 87 -27.58 -7.38 -39.30
N SER A 88 -27.02 -6.59 -40.22
CA SER A 88 -25.85 -5.74 -39.95
C SER A 88 -26.15 -4.72 -38.85
N LEU A 89 -27.28 -4.00 -38.91
CA LEU A 89 -27.70 -3.06 -37.87
C LEU A 89 -27.87 -3.74 -36.51
N ASN A 90 -28.47 -4.93 -36.49
CA ASN A 90 -28.65 -5.69 -35.25
C ASN A 90 -27.31 -6.15 -34.65
N SER A 91 -26.37 -6.60 -35.50
CA SER A 91 -25.02 -6.98 -35.04
C SER A 91 -24.22 -5.79 -34.53
N ARG A 92 -24.39 -4.61 -35.15
CA ARG A 92 -23.74 -3.36 -34.74
C ARG A 92 -24.13 -2.95 -33.32
N GLY A 93 -25.40 -3.08 -32.96
CA GLY A 93 -25.85 -2.82 -31.59
C GLY A 93 -25.14 -3.68 -30.53
N GLY A 94 -24.85 -4.95 -30.86
CA GLY A 94 -24.09 -5.84 -29.98
C GLY A 94 -22.63 -5.41 -29.79
N PHE A 95 -21.99 -4.88 -30.84
CA PHE A 95 -20.64 -4.32 -30.75
C PHE A 95 -20.61 -3.04 -29.93
N ASP A 96 -21.56 -2.12 -30.12
CA ASP A 96 -21.63 -0.87 -29.35
C ASP A 96 -21.80 -1.14 -27.84
N GLU A 97 -22.59 -2.15 -27.47
CA GLU A 97 -22.73 -2.58 -26.08
C GLU A 97 -21.43 -3.19 -25.53
N ALA A 98 -20.76 -4.03 -26.32
CA ALA A 98 -19.48 -4.61 -25.93
C ALA A 98 -18.39 -3.54 -25.73
N ILE A 99 -18.31 -2.56 -26.63
CA ILE A 99 -17.40 -1.41 -26.53
C ILE A 99 -17.73 -0.61 -25.26
N SER A 100 -19.01 -0.37 -24.98
CA SER A 100 -19.43 0.35 -23.79
C SER A 100 -19.05 -0.38 -22.49
N ARG A 101 -19.19 -1.71 -22.46
CA ARG A 101 -18.73 -2.54 -21.33
C ARG A 101 -17.22 -2.47 -21.14
N ILE A 102 -16.45 -2.66 -22.22
CA ILE A 102 -14.97 -2.60 -22.16
C ILE A 102 -14.49 -1.22 -21.68
N LYS A 103 -15.12 -0.13 -22.13
CA LYS A 103 -14.80 1.23 -21.65
C LYS A 103 -15.05 1.39 -20.16
N ALA A 104 -16.16 0.85 -19.64
CA ALA A 104 -16.47 0.90 -18.22
C ALA A 104 -15.48 0.08 -17.38
N GLU A 105 -15.10 -1.12 -17.85
CA GLU A 105 -14.10 -1.97 -17.20
C GLU A 105 -12.71 -1.32 -17.17
N LEU A 106 -12.30 -0.67 -18.27
CA LEU A 106 -11.04 0.06 -18.37
C LEU A 106 -10.98 1.25 -17.40
N GLU A 107 -12.05 2.02 -17.32
CA GLU A 107 -12.13 3.15 -16.38
C GLU A 107 -12.10 2.64 -14.93
N TYR A 108 -12.84 1.57 -14.62
CA TYR A 108 -12.79 0.95 -13.30
C TYR A 108 -11.38 0.47 -12.95
N SER A 109 -10.70 -0.24 -13.86
CA SER A 109 -9.32 -0.70 -13.67
C SER A 109 -8.37 0.47 -13.40
N ARG A 110 -8.51 1.58 -14.15
CA ARG A 110 -7.73 2.79 -13.95
C ARG A 110 -7.93 3.40 -12.55
N THR A 111 -9.18 3.48 -12.08
CA THR A 111 -9.46 4.00 -10.73
C THR A 111 -8.88 3.11 -9.63
N MET A 112 -8.91 1.78 -9.81
CA MET A 112 -8.30 0.84 -8.88
C MET A 112 -6.78 0.94 -8.88
N HIS A 113 -6.16 1.13 -10.04
CA HIS A 113 -4.71 1.32 -10.16
C HIS A 113 -4.25 2.60 -9.43
N GLU A 114 -4.93 3.74 -9.62
CA GLU A 114 -4.57 4.97 -8.90
C GLU A 114 -4.74 4.81 -7.38
N ARG A 115 -5.80 4.15 -6.91
CA ARG A 115 -5.95 3.85 -5.47
C ARG A 115 -4.80 2.99 -4.95
N CYS A 116 -4.42 1.94 -5.68
CA CYS A 116 -3.31 1.06 -5.29
C CYS A 116 -1.98 1.84 -5.22
N LYS A 117 -1.76 2.76 -6.15
CA LYS A 117 -0.59 3.65 -6.17
C LYS A 117 -0.58 4.63 -5.00
N GLU A 118 -1.72 5.20 -4.62
CA GLU A 118 -1.86 6.03 -3.42
C GLU A 118 -1.57 5.24 -2.14
N GLU A 119 -2.10 4.01 -2.03
CA GLU A 119 -1.82 3.10 -0.91
C GLU A 119 -0.33 2.74 -0.83
N LEU A 120 0.31 2.43 -1.96
CA LEU A 120 1.74 2.15 -2.03
C LEU A 120 2.57 3.35 -1.53
N HIS A 121 2.22 4.56 -1.99
CA HIS A 121 2.89 5.78 -1.55
C HIS A 121 2.69 6.02 -0.04
N SER A 122 1.48 5.81 0.48
CA SER A 122 1.17 5.93 1.91
C SER A 122 2.00 4.95 2.76
N VAL A 123 2.07 3.69 2.35
CA VAL A 123 2.89 2.66 3.02
C VAL A 123 4.38 3.03 2.97
N GLN A 124 4.87 3.52 1.84
CA GLN A 124 6.26 3.95 1.69
C GLN A 124 6.61 5.13 2.62
N CYS A 125 5.71 6.11 2.78
CA CYS A 125 5.86 7.19 3.74
C CYS A 125 5.90 6.67 5.18
N SER A 126 4.97 5.78 5.55
CA SER A 126 4.90 5.17 6.88
C SER A 126 6.16 4.36 7.21
N LEU A 127 6.65 3.56 6.26
CA LEU A 127 7.89 2.80 6.39
C LEU A 127 9.09 3.72 6.63
N SER A 128 9.19 4.81 5.87
CA SER A 128 10.28 5.79 6.01
C SER A 128 10.26 6.45 7.40
N GLN A 129 9.07 6.81 7.89
CA GLN A 129 8.91 7.33 9.26
C GLN A 129 9.28 6.28 10.31
N SER A 130 8.89 5.02 10.10
CA SER A 130 9.23 3.93 11.02
C SER A 130 10.74 3.72 11.12
N LYS A 131 11.46 3.73 9.99
CA LYS A 131 12.94 3.62 9.96
C LYS A 131 13.62 4.77 10.70
N GLU A 132 13.12 5.99 10.53
CA GLU A 132 13.62 7.15 11.28
C GLU A 132 13.40 7.00 12.79
N ARG A 133 12.24 6.49 13.22
CA ARG A 133 12.00 6.19 14.65
C ARG A 133 12.95 5.10 15.16
N GLU A 134 13.18 4.06 14.38
CA GLU A 134 14.12 2.99 14.71
C GLU A 134 15.54 3.53 14.92
N HIS A 135 16.03 4.39 14.02
CA HIS A 135 17.35 5.02 14.19
C HIS A 135 17.47 5.90 15.44
N ARG A 136 16.39 6.59 15.84
CA ARG A 136 16.37 7.36 17.09
C ARG A 136 16.47 6.46 18.31
N ILE A 137 15.68 5.38 18.33
CA ILE A 137 15.71 4.39 19.42
C ILE A 137 17.08 3.70 19.49
N GLU A 138 17.69 3.36 18.34
CA GLU A 138 19.05 2.83 18.28
C GLU A 138 20.07 3.80 18.89
N ALA A 139 19.98 5.09 18.56
CA ALA A 139 20.85 6.11 19.15
C ALA A 139 20.66 6.19 20.68
N GLU A 140 19.43 6.17 21.18
CA GLU A 140 19.13 6.15 22.62
C GLU A 140 19.69 4.91 23.33
N ILE A 141 19.55 3.73 22.72
CA ILE A 141 20.13 2.48 23.23
C ILE A 141 21.66 2.61 23.35
N THR A 142 22.32 3.21 22.35
CA THR A 142 23.77 3.41 22.41
C THR A 142 24.19 4.39 23.50
N ASP A 143 23.42 5.47 23.72
CA ASP A 143 23.70 6.43 24.78
C ASP A 143 23.51 5.80 26.17
N LEU A 144 22.39 5.14 26.42
CA LEU A 144 22.13 4.42 27.67
C LEU A 144 23.19 3.34 27.93
N SER A 145 23.61 2.60 26.90
CA SER A 145 24.70 1.63 27.01
C SER A 145 26.03 2.28 27.43
N ASN A 146 26.32 3.47 26.93
CA ASN A 146 27.49 4.24 27.34
C ASN A 146 27.35 4.75 28.79
N GLN A 147 26.16 5.18 29.21
CA GLN A 147 25.89 5.57 30.60
C GLN A 147 26.07 4.40 31.57
N ILE A 148 25.53 3.22 31.26
CA ILE A 148 25.73 2.00 32.04
C ILE A 148 27.22 1.66 32.18
N ARG A 149 27.99 1.80 31.10
CA ARG A 149 29.44 1.59 31.13
C ARG A 149 30.14 2.57 32.08
N LYS A 150 29.81 3.86 31.99
CA LYS A 150 30.35 4.90 32.89
C LYS A 150 30.02 4.63 34.35
N LEU A 151 28.78 4.25 34.65
CA LEU A 151 28.35 3.89 36.01
C LEU A 151 29.08 2.66 36.53
N LYS A 152 29.24 1.62 35.70
CA LYS A 152 30.01 0.42 36.03
C LYS A 152 31.47 0.74 36.34
N ASP A 153 32.10 1.65 35.59
CA ASP A 153 33.46 2.13 35.87
C ASP A 153 33.54 2.94 37.16
N SER A 154 32.51 3.75 37.46
CA SER A 154 32.41 4.48 38.72
C SER A 154 32.32 3.53 39.92
N ILE A 155 31.45 2.51 39.86
CA ILE A 155 31.30 1.50 40.90
C ILE A 155 32.62 0.78 41.15
N ARG A 156 33.31 0.33 40.10
CA ARG A 156 34.62 -0.35 40.25
C ARG A 156 35.66 0.52 40.95
N ARG A 157 35.70 1.83 40.66
CA ARG A 157 36.59 2.78 41.34
C ARG A 157 36.22 2.92 42.81
N LEU A 158 34.93 3.09 43.12
CA LEU A 158 34.45 3.19 44.50
C LEU A 158 34.72 1.91 45.31
N GLU A 159 34.54 0.73 44.72
CA GLU A 159 34.88 -0.55 45.34
C GLU A 159 36.38 -0.64 45.64
N SER A 160 37.23 -0.21 44.71
CA SER A 160 38.69 -0.15 44.92
C SER A 160 39.06 0.82 46.05
N ASP A 161 38.50 2.02 46.05
CA ASP A 161 38.73 3.04 47.09
C ASP A 161 38.24 2.55 48.47
N PHE A 162 37.13 1.83 48.51
CA PHE A 162 36.62 1.21 49.73
C PHE A 162 37.57 0.12 50.23
N GLN A 163 38.06 -0.76 49.35
CA GLN A 163 39.06 -1.77 49.72
C GLN A 163 40.32 -1.14 50.28
N ILE A 164 40.85 -0.09 49.63
CA ILE A 164 42.04 0.64 50.11
C ILE A 164 41.77 1.22 51.49
N ARG A 165 40.68 1.97 51.70
CA ARG A 165 40.34 2.52 53.02
C ARG A 165 40.14 1.45 54.08
N ASN A 166 39.50 0.34 53.74
CA ASN A 166 39.33 -0.78 54.66
C ASN A 166 40.69 -1.36 55.09
N THR A 167 41.63 -1.57 54.17
CA THR A 167 42.99 -2.02 54.53
C THR A 167 43.71 -1.02 55.43
N GLN A 168 43.58 0.30 55.17
CA GLN A 168 44.13 1.35 56.02
C GLN A 168 43.53 1.31 57.44
N PHE A 169 42.21 1.16 57.56
CA PHE A 169 41.55 1.03 58.86
C PHE A 169 42.01 -0.21 59.62
N GLN A 170 42.16 -1.36 58.95
CA GLN A 170 42.68 -2.57 59.58
C GLN A 170 44.11 -2.38 60.11
N HIS A 171 44.98 -1.71 59.34
CA HIS A 171 46.32 -1.37 59.80
C HIS A 171 46.32 -0.45 61.03
N GLU A 172 45.47 0.58 61.07
CA GLU A 172 45.36 1.49 62.22
C GLU A 172 44.81 0.77 63.46
N ILE A 173 43.82 -0.12 63.31
CA ILE A 173 43.31 -0.95 64.41
C ILE A 173 44.43 -1.81 65.00
N LEU A 174 45.21 -2.51 64.16
CA LEU A 174 46.32 -3.36 64.61
C LEU A 174 47.41 -2.53 65.32
N LYS A 175 47.72 -1.34 64.81
CA LYS A 175 48.67 -0.40 65.43
C LYS A 175 48.20 0.04 66.81
N LEU A 176 46.95 0.49 66.93
CA LEU A 176 46.36 0.91 68.21
C LEU A 176 46.29 -0.25 69.21
N GLN A 177 45.95 -1.47 68.76
CA GLN A 177 45.99 -2.66 69.60
C GLN A 177 47.39 -2.94 70.16
N LYS A 178 48.44 -2.79 69.33
CA LYS A 178 49.84 -2.96 69.75
C LYS A 178 50.28 -1.90 70.76
N GLU A 179 49.90 -0.63 70.55
CA GLU A 179 50.19 0.46 71.47
C GLU A 179 49.48 0.26 72.82
N ASN A 180 48.20 -0.12 72.79
CA ASN A 180 47.41 -0.44 73.98
C ASN A 180 48.04 -1.61 74.76
N GLY A 181 48.44 -2.68 74.07
CA GLY A 181 49.18 -3.80 74.68
C GLY A 181 50.47 -3.36 75.36
N THR A 182 51.23 -2.46 74.71
CA THR A 182 52.47 -1.88 75.27
C THR A 182 52.20 -1.02 76.50
N LEU A 183 51.14 -0.21 76.49
CA LEU A 183 50.71 0.61 77.63
C LEU A 183 50.27 -0.26 78.80
N ARG A 184 49.45 -1.30 78.55
CA ARG A 184 49.04 -2.28 79.56
C ARG A 184 50.25 -2.97 80.19
N ALA A 185 51.22 -3.40 79.39
CA ALA A 185 52.45 -4.01 79.90
C ALA A 185 53.24 -3.04 80.79
N ARG A 186 53.40 -1.78 80.38
CA ARG A 186 54.04 -0.73 81.19
C ARG A 186 53.31 -0.49 82.51
N PHE A 187 51.99 -0.43 82.49
CA PHE A 187 51.15 -0.26 83.67
C PHE A 187 51.32 -1.42 84.66
N ILE A 188 51.25 -2.67 84.18
CA ILE A 188 51.46 -3.88 85.00
C ILE A 188 52.86 -3.86 85.62
N ASN A 189 53.90 -3.48 84.86
CA ASN A 189 55.26 -3.36 85.38
C ASN A 189 55.39 -2.28 86.47
N HIS A 190 54.65 -1.16 86.35
CA HIS A 190 54.59 -0.14 87.39
C HIS A 190 53.92 -0.64 88.67
N LEU A 191 52.84 -1.41 88.55
CA LEU A 191 52.17 -2.02 89.72
C LEU A 191 53.04 -3.08 90.42
N LYS A 192 53.91 -3.78 89.67
CA LYS A 192 54.85 -4.77 90.23
C LYS A 192 56.08 -4.16 90.89
N LYS A 193 56.38 -2.88 90.67
CA LYS A 193 57.46 -2.20 91.42
C LYS A 193 57.03 -2.07 92.88
N PRO A 194 57.80 -2.60 93.86
CA PRO A 194 57.48 -2.41 95.26
C PRO A 194 57.41 -0.91 95.54
N MET A 195 56.32 -0.46 96.16
CA MET A 195 56.19 0.91 96.67
C MET A 195 57.29 1.14 97.70
N ALA A 196 58.48 1.56 97.26
CA ALA A 196 59.52 2.07 98.14
C ALA A 196 59.02 3.39 98.71
N SER A 197 58.37 3.29 99.88
CA SER A 197 57.90 4.38 100.71
C SER A 197 59.01 5.41 100.88
N THR A 198 58.93 6.50 100.12
CA THR A 198 59.73 7.70 100.34
C THR A 198 58.76 8.83 100.65
N ARG A 199 58.84 9.31 101.89
CA ARG A 199 58.05 10.39 102.48
C ARG A 199 58.31 11.74 101.77
N ARG A 200 57.22 12.53 101.68
CA ARG A 200 57.06 14.01 101.58
C ARG A 200 57.24 14.68 100.20
N PRO A 201 56.70 15.91 99.99
CA PRO A 201 55.77 16.72 100.81
C PRO A 201 54.49 17.21 100.07
N LEU A 202 53.60 17.79 100.88
CA LEU A 202 52.37 18.55 100.56
C LEU A 202 52.68 19.84 99.75
N ILE A 203 51.74 20.31 98.89
CA ILE A 203 51.48 21.69 98.36
C ILE A 203 50.93 21.58 96.90
N PRO A 204 50.02 22.45 96.40
CA PRO A 204 48.72 22.90 96.90
C PRO A 204 47.58 22.60 95.88
N SER A 205 46.33 22.73 96.33
CA SER A 205 45.12 22.70 95.52
C SER A 205 45.12 23.74 94.39
N GLN A 206 45.04 23.27 93.14
CA GLN A 206 44.80 24.09 91.95
C GLN A 206 43.32 23.96 91.55
N PRO A 207 42.62 25.04 91.15
CA PRO A 207 41.17 25.03 90.96
C PRO A 207 40.80 24.22 89.71
N CYS A 208 39.91 23.24 89.87
CA CYS A 208 39.18 22.63 88.77
C CYS A 208 38.29 23.69 88.12
N THR A 209 38.76 24.27 87.02
CA THR A 209 37.93 25.11 86.16
C THR A 209 36.95 24.25 85.41
N GLU A 210 35.67 24.55 85.66
CA GLU A 210 34.50 24.27 84.82
C GLU A 210 34.85 24.24 83.33
N ASN A 211 34.95 23.05 82.71
CA ASN A 211 35.03 22.93 81.26
C ASN A 211 33.99 21.96 80.67
N THR A 212 33.19 21.30 81.51
CA THR A 212 32.08 20.44 81.05
C THR A 212 30.92 21.25 80.49
N LYS A 213 30.79 22.54 80.85
CA LYS A 213 29.77 23.44 80.31
C LYS A 213 30.07 23.82 78.85
N SER A 214 31.35 24.01 78.50
CA SER A 214 31.76 24.37 77.14
C SER A 214 31.65 23.20 76.15
N GLU A 215 31.93 21.96 76.58
CA GLU A 215 31.73 20.77 75.75
C GLU A 215 30.24 20.48 75.50
N LEU A 216 29.39 20.72 76.50
CA LEU A 216 27.94 20.53 76.38
C LEU A 216 27.30 21.62 75.50
N ASP A 217 27.78 22.86 75.59
CA ASP A 217 27.37 23.96 74.70
C ASP A 217 27.86 23.73 73.26
N LEU A 218 29.08 23.19 73.07
CA LEU A 218 29.60 22.83 71.74
C LEU A 218 28.80 21.67 71.12
N ALA A 219 28.48 20.64 71.91
CA ALA A 219 27.63 19.54 71.47
C ALA A 219 26.23 20.03 71.08
N ARG A 220 25.64 20.93 71.87
CA ARG A 220 24.34 21.54 71.58
C ARG A 220 24.35 22.36 70.29
N CYS A 221 25.38 23.17 70.08
CA CYS A 221 25.56 23.94 68.85
C CYS A 221 25.73 23.03 67.61
N THR A 222 26.42 21.90 67.76
CA THR A 222 26.60 20.93 66.66
C THR A 222 25.28 20.25 66.29
N VAL A 223 24.46 19.90 67.29
CA VAL A 223 23.12 19.32 67.07
C VAL A 223 22.18 20.31 66.41
N ASP A 224 22.16 21.57 66.85
CA ASP A 224 21.33 22.62 66.24
C ASP A 224 21.72 22.86 64.77
N HIS A 225 23.02 22.82 64.45
CA HIS A 225 23.49 22.95 63.07
C HIS A 225 23.10 21.76 62.18
N LEU A 226 23.13 20.53 62.72
CA LEU A 226 22.68 19.34 61.99
C LEU A 226 21.16 19.36 61.73
N LEU A 227 20.36 19.79 62.70
CA LEU A 227 18.91 19.94 62.55
C LEU A 227 18.52 21.04 61.55
N ALA A 228 19.25 22.16 61.53
CA ALA A 228 19.05 23.20 60.54
C ALA A 228 19.34 22.69 59.12
N ARG A 229 20.43 21.93 58.95
CA ARG A 229 20.81 21.33 57.66
C ARG A 229 19.85 20.23 57.21
N GLU A 230 19.29 19.46 58.13
CA GLU A 230 18.25 18.47 57.83
C GLU A 230 16.98 19.16 57.29
N ASN A 231 16.52 20.24 57.92
CA ASN A 231 15.37 21.00 57.44
C ASN A 231 15.61 21.64 56.06
N GLU A 232 16.80 22.15 55.77
CA GLU A 232 17.15 22.67 54.44
C GLU A 232 17.08 21.59 53.36
N LEU A 233 17.60 20.39 53.63
CA LEU A 233 17.52 19.25 52.69
C LEU A 233 16.08 18.77 52.47
N PHE A 234 15.20 18.90 53.46
CA PHE A 234 13.77 18.60 53.28
C PHE A 234 13.07 19.60 52.37
N HIS A 235 13.43 20.88 52.42
CA HIS A 235 12.87 21.90 51.53
C HIS A 235 13.44 21.79 50.10
N GLU A 236 14.74 21.53 49.96
CA GLU A 236 15.40 21.40 48.66
C GLU A 236 14.88 20.20 47.86
N ASN A 237 14.52 19.09 48.52
CA ASN A 237 13.90 17.94 47.85
C ASN A 237 12.42 18.17 47.51
N ARG A 238 11.69 18.94 48.31
CA ARG A 238 10.26 19.21 48.08
C ARG A 238 10.03 20.16 46.90
N ASP A 239 10.95 21.09 46.65
CA ASP A 239 10.88 22.02 45.51
C ASP A 239 11.40 21.39 44.20
N ASN A 240 12.03 20.20 44.28
CA ASN A 240 12.54 19.46 43.12
C ASN A 240 11.56 18.42 42.56
N ASP A 241 10.46 18.14 43.27
CA ASP A 241 9.32 17.37 42.75
C ASP A 241 8.41 18.25 41.88
N GLY A 242 9.00 19.21 41.16
CA GLY A 242 8.38 19.96 40.09
C GLY A 242 7.93 19.03 38.99
N PHE A 243 6.78 18.38 39.22
CA PHE A 243 5.86 17.92 38.20
C PHE A 243 5.62 19.13 37.29
N GLN A 244 6.39 19.19 36.21
CA GLN A 244 6.06 20.04 35.08
C GLN A 244 4.71 19.55 34.60
N ASP A 245 3.72 20.43 34.66
CA ASP A 245 2.45 20.30 33.97
C ASP A 245 2.75 19.98 32.51
N LEU A 246 2.73 18.69 32.17
CA LEU A 246 2.60 18.25 30.80
C LEU A 246 1.17 18.61 30.41
N GLU A 247 1.04 19.72 29.69
CA GLU A 247 -0.20 20.04 28.99
C GLU A 247 -0.63 18.80 28.20
N PRO A 248 -1.88 18.34 28.36
CA PRO A 248 -2.37 17.25 27.54
C PRO A 248 -2.44 17.75 26.10
N GLU A 249 -1.53 17.27 25.24
CA GLU A 249 -1.71 17.37 23.79
C GLU A 249 -3.03 16.69 23.44
N GLU A 250 -4.03 17.51 23.09
CA GLU A 250 -5.29 17.03 22.54
C GLU A 250 -5.05 16.43 21.16
N THR A 251 -4.70 15.14 21.13
CA THR A 251 -4.81 14.34 19.91
C THR A 251 -6.28 14.09 19.64
N SER A 252 -6.86 14.85 18.72
CA SER A 252 -8.17 14.62 18.14
C SER A 252 -8.22 13.25 17.48
N LEU A 253 -8.72 12.27 18.22
CA LEU A 253 -8.97 10.91 17.75
C LEU A 253 -10.36 10.91 17.11
N ASP A 254 -10.40 11.24 15.82
CA ASP A 254 -11.61 11.12 15.01
C ASP A 254 -11.93 9.63 14.78
N GLY A 255 -13.22 9.34 14.91
CA GLY A 255 -13.75 8.02 15.17
C GLY A 255 -13.87 7.14 13.94
N SER A 256 -13.74 5.84 14.19
CA SER A 256 -14.32 4.68 13.48
C SER A 256 -13.68 3.45 14.13
N SER A 257 -14.30 2.31 14.39
CA SER A 257 -15.65 1.79 14.28
C SER A 257 -15.53 0.40 14.93
N GLU A 258 -16.42 0.11 15.86
CA GLU A 258 -16.87 -1.20 16.36
C GLU A 258 -16.18 -2.47 15.80
N CYS A 259 -15.56 -3.25 16.69
CA CYS A 259 -15.67 -4.72 16.64
C CYS A 259 -15.64 -5.31 18.04
N ALA A 260 -16.65 -6.14 18.29
CA ALA A 260 -17.04 -6.64 19.59
C ALA A 260 -16.18 -7.81 20.10
N THR A 261 -15.99 -7.82 21.41
CA THR A 261 -16.04 -8.96 22.34
C THR A 261 -15.39 -10.29 21.92
N SER A 262 -14.41 -10.74 22.70
CA SER A 262 -14.42 -12.06 23.36
C SER A 262 -13.42 -12.12 24.51
N SER A 263 -13.95 -12.17 25.73
CA SER A 263 -13.24 -12.55 26.95
C SER A 263 -12.77 -14.01 26.89
N SER A 264 -11.57 -14.27 27.40
CA SER A 264 -11.36 -15.38 28.33
C SER A 264 -10.16 -15.06 29.22
N SER A 265 -10.44 -14.84 30.50
CA SER A 265 -9.45 -14.72 31.57
C SER A 265 -8.90 -16.10 31.91
N ASP A 266 -7.59 -16.24 31.96
CA ASP A 266 -6.94 -17.30 32.73
C ASP A 266 -5.94 -16.66 33.70
N GLU A 267 -6.42 -16.57 34.93
CA GLU A 267 -5.69 -16.22 36.13
C GLU A 267 -4.96 -17.49 36.61
N SER A 268 -3.63 -17.52 36.50
CA SER A 268 -2.84 -18.51 37.24
C SER A 268 -1.52 -17.96 37.76
N THR A 269 -1.53 -17.78 39.08
CA THR A 269 -0.51 -18.22 40.05
C THR A 269 0.93 -17.73 39.86
N TYR A 270 1.18 -16.64 40.58
CA TYR A 270 2.45 -16.19 41.13
C TYR A 270 3.08 -17.25 42.06
N GLU A 271 4.25 -17.78 41.69
CA GLU A 271 5.21 -18.41 42.61
C GLU A 271 6.61 -17.99 42.20
N GLY A 272 7.31 -17.32 43.11
CA GLY A 272 8.57 -16.66 42.88
C GLY A 272 9.74 -17.64 42.72
N ARG A 273 10.61 -17.37 41.74
CA ARG A 273 12.03 -17.72 41.80
C ARG A 273 12.86 -16.59 41.20
N PHE A 274 13.41 -15.77 42.10
CA PHE A 274 14.62 -15.00 41.85
C PHE A 274 15.78 -15.98 41.64
N THR A 275 16.29 -16.08 40.41
CA THR A 275 17.73 -16.22 40.08
C THR A 275 17.92 -16.37 38.57
N HIS A 276 18.75 -15.48 38.02
CA HIS A 276 19.47 -15.59 36.75
C HIS A 276 18.67 -15.93 35.49
N ASN A 277 18.37 -14.90 34.68
CA ASN A 277 18.67 -14.86 33.24
C ASN A 277 18.42 -13.45 32.68
N LEU A 278 19.49 -12.65 32.53
CA LEU A 278 19.50 -11.51 31.61
C LEU A 278 19.50 -12.06 30.18
N SER A 279 18.32 -12.41 29.69
CA SER A 279 18.04 -12.65 28.27
C SER A 279 16.70 -12.01 27.91
N MET A 280 16.55 -10.74 28.30
CA MET A 280 15.56 -9.83 27.70
C MET A 280 16.26 -9.09 26.57
N ALA A 281 16.73 -9.84 25.57
CA ALA A 281 17.24 -9.29 24.33
C ALA A 281 16.12 -9.37 23.29
N SER A 282 15.75 -8.19 22.77
CA SER A 282 15.27 -8.02 21.40
C SER A 282 13.88 -8.56 21.05
N SER A 283 12.83 -8.15 21.76
CA SER A 283 11.45 -8.18 21.23
C SER A 283 11.07 -6.91 20.45
N GLY A 284 11.99 -5.95 20.32
CA GLY A 284 11.75 -4.65 19.70
C GLY A 284 12.27 -4.56 18.26
N SER A 285 11.74 -5.34 17.32
CA SER A 285 11.76 -5.05 15.88
C SER A 285 10.88 -6.04 15.11
N GLN A 286 9.64 -6.27 15.57
CA GLN A 286 8.71 -7.16 14.86
C GLN A 286 7.86 -6.42 13.81
N MET A 287 7.85 -5.08 13.84
CA MET A 287 7.11 -4.25 12.88
C MET A 287 7.82 -4.11 11.52
N GLY A 288 9.15 -4.23 11.49
CA GLY A 288 9.95 -4.16 10.26
C GLY A 288 9.59 -5.25 9.24
N PRO A 289 9.63 -6.55 9.60
CA PRO A 289 9.31 -7.61 8.65
C PRO A 289 7.86 -7.61 8.18
N GLU A 290 6.90 -7.21 9.03
CA GLU A 290 5.48 -7.15 8.65
C GLU A 290 5.21 -6.02 7.64
N LEU A 291 5.85 -4.86 7.81
CA LEU A 291 5.73 -3.75 6.85
C LEU A 291 6.46 -4.05 5.54
N GLU A 292 7.60 -4.74 5.58
CA GLU A 292 8.33 -5.19 4.39
C GLU A 292 7.49 -6.22 3.60
N GLU A 293 6.84 -7.16 4.28
CA GLU A 293 5.93 -8.13 3.68
C GLU A 293 4.71 -7.45 3.05
N LYS A 294 4.12 -6.47 3.74
CA LYS A 294 3.01 -5.66 3.19
C LYS A 294 3.44 -4.86 1.97
N LEU A 295 4.63 -4.25 1.98
CA LEU A 295 5.18 -3.51 0.85
C LEU A 295 5.39 -4.42 -0.37
N GLU A 296 5.95 -5.61 -0.16
CA GLU A 296 6.18 -6.57 -1.22
C GLU A 296 4.85 -7.09 -1.79
N GLY A 297 3.86 -7.33 -0.93
CA GLY A 297 2.49 -7.62 -1.34
C GLY A 297 1.87 -6.51 -2.19
N CYS A 298 2.09 -5.24 -1.85
CA CYS A 298 1.63 -4.11 -2.66
C CYS A 298 2.34 -4.05 -4.03
N ARG A 299 3.66 -4.30 -4.08
CA ARG A 299 4.42 -4.35 -5.34
C ARG A 299 3.91 -5.43 -6.28
N LEU A 300 3.69 -6.65 -5.77
CA LEU A 300 3.11 -7.76 -6.52
C LEU A 300 1.74 -7.41 -7.11
N ARG A 301 0.86 -6.79 -6.32
CA ARG A 301 -0.45 -6.33 -6.81
C ARG A 301 -0.32 -5.25 -7.89
N SER A 302 0.59 -4.29 -7.71
CA SER A 302 0.85 -3.26 -8.73
C SER A 302 1.32 -3.89 -10.05
N THR A 303 2.27 -4.82 -10.01
CA THR A 303 2.76 -5.50 -11.22
C THR A 303 1.67 -6.32 -11.91
N GLN A 304 0.78 -6.94 -11.14
CA GLN A 304 -0.35 -7.68 -11.69
C GLN A 304 -1.34 -6.74 -12.40
N CYS A 305 -1.63 -5.57 -11.82
CA CYS A 305 -2.47 -4.57 -12.46
C CYS A 305 -1.85 -4.06 -13.78
N ASP A 306 -0.54 -3.83 -13.81
CA ASP A 306 0.15 -3.38 -15.03
C ASP A 306 0.08 -4.43 -16.15
N GLU A 307 0.21 -5.72 -15.83
CA GLU A 307 0.03 -6.80 -16.79
C GLU A 307 -1.42 -6.89 -17.33
N GLU A 308 -2.42 -6.74 -16.46
CA GLU A 308 -3.83 -6.76 -16.88
C GLU A 308 -4.19 -5.55 -17.76
N LEU A 309 -3.61 -4.39 -17.47
CA LEU A 309 -3.79 -3.17 -18.25
C LEU A 309 -3.14 -3.32 -19.64
N ASN A 310 -1.93 -3.88 -19.73
CA ASN A 310 -1.29 -4.19 -21.01
C ASN A 310 -2.11 -5.20 -21.83
N LYS A 311 -2.59 -6.28 -21.22
CA LYS A 311 -3.48 -7.26 -21.90
C LYS A 311 -4.76 -6.62 -22.42
N SER A 312 -5.30 -5.63 -21.71
CA SER A 312 -6.52 -4.92 -22.13
C SER A 312 -6.24 -3.96 -23.29
N ASN A 313 -5.08 -3.28 -23.28
CA ASN A 313 -4.64 -2.43 -24.39
C ASN A 313 -4.34 -3.23 -25.67
N ASP A 314 -3.76 -4.43 -25.55
CA ASP A 314 -3.52 -5.30 -26.70
C ASP A 314 -4.85 -5.72 -27.36
N LYS A 315 -5.86 -6.07 -26.56
CA LYS A 315 -7.22 -6.38 -27.05
C LYS A 315 -7.89 -5.20 -27.74
N LEU A 316 -7.73 -3.99 -27.20
CA LEU A 316 -8.23 -2.77 -27.85
C LEU A 316 -7.54 -2.51 -29.19
N SER A 317 -6.22 -2.73 -29.25
CA SER A 317 -5.45 -2.58 -30.49
C SER A 317 -5.87 -3.61 -31.56
N GLU A 318 -6.24 -4.82 -31.15
CA GLU A 318 -6.77 -5.87 -32.04
C GLU A 318 -8.17 -5.49 -32.58
N LEU A 319 -9.03 -4.90 -31.75
CA LEU A 319 -10.34 -4.40 -32.16
C LEU A 319 -10.23 -3.21 -33.14
N ASP A 320 -9.33 -2.27 -32.91
CA ASP A 320 -9.07 -1.15 -33.82
C ASP A 320 -8.50 -1.64 -35.17
N SER A 321 -7.78 -2.76 -35.18
CA SER A 321 -7.25 -3.38 -36.40
C SER A 321 -8.33 -4.09 -37.23
N LEU A 322 -9.36 -4.64 -36.58
CA LEU A 322 -10.46 -5.35 -37.25
C LEU A 322 -11.42 -4.41 -38.00
N ASP A 323 -11.52 -3.14 -37.62
CA ASP A 323 -12.39 -2.16 -38.29
C ASP A 323 -11.82 -1.69 -39.65
N MET A 324 -10.54 -1.98 -39.94
CA MET A 324 -9.89 -1.58 -41.19
C MET A 324 -9.77 -2.71 -42.23
N THR A 325 -10.02 -3.97 -41.85
CA THR A 325 -9.96 -5.13 -42.77
C THR A 325 -11.33 -5.56 -43.33
N GLY A 326 -12.29 -4.63 -43.43
CA GLY A 326 -13.49 -4.79 -44.26
C GLY A 326 -13.19 -4.86 -45.77
N GLU A 327 -12.03 -5.39 -46.18
CA GLU A 327 -11.70 -5.67 -47.56
C GLU A 327 -12.43 -6.95 -48.00
N MET A 328 -13.37 -6.72 -48.91
CA MET A 328 -14.03 -7.74 -49.72
C MET A 328 -12.99 -8.57 -50.45
N SER A 329 -12.69 -9.76 -49.95
CA SER A 329 -11.88 -10.75 -50.65
C SER A 329 -12.62 -11.23 -51.91
N SER A 330 -12.34 -10.58 -53.05
CA SER A 330 -12.72 -11.04 -54.38
C SER A 330 -11.94 -12.30 -54.72
N THR A 331 -12.65 -13.41 -54.87
CA THR A 331 -12.07 -14.70 -55.28
C THR A 331 -11.72 -14.63 -56.77
N GLN A 332 -10.46 -14.30 -57.09
CA GLN A 332 -9.94 -14.37 -58.45
C GLN A 332 -9.62 -15.83 -58.76
N ARG A 333 -10.58 -16.50 -59.42
CA ARG A 333 -10.45 -17.88 -59.91
C ARG A 333 -9.82 -17.82 -61.30
N GLU A 334 -8.50 -17.99 -61.37
CA GLU A 334 -7.80 -18.18 -62.63
C GLU A 334 -8.28 -19.48 -63.30
N THR A 335 -8.67 -19.35 -64.56
CA THR A 335 -9.05 -20.46 -65.44
C THR A 335 -7.88 -20.71 -66.37
N GLU A 336 -7.01 -21.66 -66.01
CA GLU A 336 -6.05 -22.21 -66.96
C GLU A 336 -6.81 -23.02 -68.02
N THR A 337 -6.64 -22.60 -69.26
CA THR A 337 -7.19 -23.24 -70.46
C THR A 337 -6.10 -24.15 -71.01
N ASP A 338 -6.26 -25.46 -70.86
CA ASP A 338 -5.43 -26.43 -71.56
C ASP A 338 -5.85 -26.50 -73.04
N HIS A 339 -4.96 -26.03 -73.91
CA HIS A 339 -4.89 -26.44 -75.31
C HIS A 339 -3.78 -27.48 -75.43
N SER A 340 -4.14 -28.72 -75.75
CA SER A 340 -3.23 -29.69 -76.34
C SER A 340 -3.86 -30.24 -77.61
N GLU A 341 -3.20 -29.95 -78.72
CA GLU A 341 -3.28 -30.65 -80.00
C GLU A 341 -2.94 -32.13 -79.79
N VAL A 342 -3.80 -33.05 -80.27
CA VAL A 342 -3.50 -34.18 -81.18
C VAL A 342 -4.78 -34.56 -81.90
#